data_AF-A0A967I4T5-F1
#
_entry.id   AF-A0A967I4T5-F1
#
_cell.length_a   1.000
_cell.length_b   1.000
_cell.length_c   1.000
_cell.angle_alpha   90.00
_cell.angle_beta   90.00
_cell.angle_gamma   90.00
#
_symmetry.space_group_name_H-M   'P 1'
#
loop_
_entity.id
_entity.type
_entity.pdbx_description
1 polymer ?
#
loop_
_entity_poly.entity_id
_entity_poly.type
_entity_poly.pdbx_seq_one_letter_code
_entity_poly.pdbx_strand_id
1 'polypeptide(L)'
;MIISYSKNLKLLFENETNVLERVTQGDLSRLVPVATNDEFGVIAGHTNTMIDGLRHRLQLITALKLAEEVQQNLLPTEPPSYPGLDIAGISNYCDETGGDYYDYFRLSNG
;
A
#
# COMPACT_ATOMS: atom_id res chain seq x y z
N MET A 1 14.53 33.13 28.69
CA MET A 1 13.44 32.68 27.77
C MET A 1 13.93 32.38 26.35
N ILE A 2 14.64 33.28 25.66
CA ILE A 2 15.08 33.08 24.25
C ILE A 2 15.96 31.83 24.04
N ILE A 3 16.93 31.57 24.94
CA ILE A 3 17.83 30.41 24.82
C ILE A 3 17.06 29.08 24.93
N SER A 4 16.02 29.02 25.78
CA SER A 4 15.20 27.82 25.95
C SER A 4 14.35 27.53 24.71
N TYR A 5 13.79 28.58 24.10
CA TYR A 5 13.03 28.47 22.86
C TYR A 5 13.91 28.02 21.68
N SER A 6 15.11 28.60 21.54
CA SER A 6 16.07 28.21 20.50
C SER A 6 16.56 26.77 20.66
N LYS A 7 16.77 26.29 21.89
CA LYS A 7 17.10 24.88 22.16
C LYS A 7 15.94 23.94 21.79
N ASN A 8 14.70 24.29 22.15
CA ASN A 8 13.53 23.51 21.77
C ASN A 8 13.32 23.45 20.25
N LEU A 9 13.57 24.57 19.57
CA LEU A 9 13.49 24.66 18.11
C LEU A 9 14.49 23.72 17.43
N LYS A 10 15.74 23.71 17.89
CA LYS A 10 16.78 22.82 17.34
C LYS A 10 16.39 21.35 17.51
N LEU A 11 15.93 20.98 18.70
CA LEU A 11 15.49 19.62 19.00
C LEU A 11 14.30 19.19 18.14
N LEU A 12 13.34 20.08 17.91
CA LEU A 12 12.21 19.82 17.02
C LEU A 12 12.68 19.50 15.60
N PHE A 13 13.48 20.39 15.02
CA PHE A 13 13.93 20.22 13.64
C PHE A 13 14.81 18.98 13.47
N GLU A 14 15.65 18.65 14.45
CA GLU A 14 16.42 17.41 14.45
C GLU A 14 15.51 16.18 14.43
N ASN A 15 14.45 16.16 15.26
CA ASN A 15 13.49 15.06 15.29
C ASN A 15 12.67 14.96 13.98
N GLU A 16 12.13 16.08 13.51
CA GLU A 16 11.37 16.16 12.24
C GLU A 16 12.21 15.66 11.07
N THR A 17 13.43 16.19 10.93
CA THR A 17 14.33 15.83 9.81
C THR A 17 14.70 14.35 9.87
N ASN A 18 15.00 13.81 11.07
CA ASN A 18 15.35 12.40 11.21
C ASN A 18 14.18 11.46 10.87
N VAL A 19 12.97 11.81 11.28
CA VAL A 19 11.77 11.02 10.95
C VAL A 19 11.47 11.11 9.45
N LEU A 20 11.51 12.30 8.86
CA LEU A 20 11.26 12.48 7.44
C LEU A 20 12.32 11.79 6.57
N GLU A 21 13.60 11.80 6.95
CA GLU A 21 14.65 11.06 6.24
C GLU A 21 14.35 9.56 6.20
N ARG A 22 13.92 8.97 7.34
CA ARG A 22 13.48 7.57 7.39
C ARG A 22 12.28 7.30 6.50
N VAL A 23 11.29 8.19 6.55
CA VAL A 23 10.08 8.10 5.70
C VAL A 23 10.46 8.10 4.23
N THR A 24 11.43 8.92 3.80
CA THR A 24 11.92 8.92 2.40
C THR A 24 12.61 7.62 2.00
N GLN A 25 13.15 6.87 2.95
CA GLN A 25 13.73 5.54 2.74
C GLN A 25 12.67 4.42 2.83
N GLY A 26 11.39 4.76 2.99
CA GLY A 26 10.28 3.82 3.12
C GLY A 26 10.06 3.31 4.54
N ASP A 27 10.83 3.75 5.53
CA ASP A 27 10.61 3.40 6.93
C ASP A 27 9.57 4.33 7.56
N LEU A 28 8.33 3.84 7.61
CA LEU A 28 7.20 4.52 8.23
C LEU A 28 6.99 4.09 9.69
N SER A 29 7.94 3.43 10.35
CA SER A 29 7.75 2.91 11.72
C SER A 29 7.88 3.96 12.82
N ARG A 30 8.56 5.07 12.55
CA ARG A 30 8.78 6.16 13.50
C ARG A 30 7.83 7.34 13.30
N LEU A 31 7.58 8.04 14.40
CA LEU A 31 6.75 9.24 14.48
C LEU A 31 7.55 10.37 15.15
N VAL A 32 7.17 11.61 14.85
CA VAL A 32 7.73 12.81 15.48
C VAL A 32 7.13 12.95 16.90
N PRO A 33 7.96 13.13 17.95
CA PRO A 33 7.45 13.36 19.30
C PRO A 33 6.66 14.67 19.42
N VAL A 34 5.45 14.61 19.99
CA VAL A 34 4.61 15.80 20.29
C VAL A 34 4.78 16.16 21.76
N ALA A 35 5.74 17.05 22.06
CA ALA A 35 6.10 17.40 23.44
C ALA A 35 5.58 18.77 23.90
N THR A 36 5.14 19.63 22.98
CA THR A 36 4.75 21.02 23.24
C THR A 36 3.31 21.26 22.81
N ASN A 37 2.62 22.18 23.50
CA ASN A 37 1.24 22.58 23.17
C ASN A 37 1.23 23.92 22.41
N ASP A 38 2.13 24.03 21.43
CA ASP A 38 2.36 25.20 20.59
C ASP A 38 2.36 24.81 19.09
N GLU A 39 2.72 25.73 18.21
CA GLU A 39 2.77 25.50 16.77
C GLU A 39 3.69 24.33 16.38
N PHE A 40 4.70 24.03 17.18
CA PHE A 40 5.59 22.90 16.93
C PHE A 40 4.91 21.56 17.18
N GLY A 41 4.10 21.49 18.25
CA GLY A 41 3.26 20.31 18.50
C GLY A 41 2.26 20.07 17.38
N VAL A 42 1.69 21.16 16.82
CA VAL A 42 0.78 21.10 15.67
C VAL A 42 1.48 20.55 14.43
N ILE A 43 2.68 21.02 14.10
CA ILE A 43 3.48 20.51 12.97
C ILE A 43 3.77 19.02 13.14
N ALA A 44 4.27 18.61 14.31
CA ALA A 44 4.57 17.20 14.60
C ALA A 44 3.31 16.32 14.48
N GLY A 45 2.15 16.81 14.95
CA GLY A 45 0.87 16.12 14.80
C GLY A 45 0.45 15.93 13.34
N HIS A 46 0.59 16.98 12.52
CA HIS A 46 0.31 16.89 11.09
C HIS A 46 1.28 15.97 10.36
N THR A 47 2.58 16.04 10.67
CA THR A 47 3.59 15.11 10.12
C THR A 47 3.20 13.66 10.44
N ASN A 48 2.86 13.35 11.68
CA ASN A 48 2.46 12.01 12.08
C ASN A 48 1.20 11.53 11.35
N THR A 49 0.23 12.42 11.14
CA THR A 49 -0.97 12.12 10.36
C THR A 49 -0.64 11.76 8.91
N MET A 50 0.29 12.49 8.29
CA MET A 50 0.75 12.18 6.92
C MET A 50 1.47 10.82 6.85
N ILE A 51 2.34 10.52 7.81
CA ILE A 51 3.05 9.23 7.88
C ILE A 51 2.06 8.08 7.98
N ASP A 52 1.03 8.22 8.81
CA ASP A 52 0.00 7.20 8.96
C ASP A 52 -0.85 7.03 7.70
N GLY A 53 -1.21 8.13 7.03
CA GLY A 53 -1.89 8.10 5.74
C GLY A 53 -1.07 7.38 4.65
N LEU A 54 0.24 7.63 4.59
CA LEU A 54 1.15 6.92 3.70
C LEU A 54 1.19 5.42 4.01
N ARG A 55 1.28 5.06 5.30
CA ARG A 55 1.32 3.66 5.75
C ARG A 55 0.06 2.91 5.33
N HIS A 56 -1.11 3.49 5.59
CA HIS A 56 -2.39 2.90 5.18
C HIS A 56 -2.48 2.74 3.66
N ARG A 57 -2.05 3.74 2.89
CA ARG A 57 -2.09 3.65 1.42
C ARG A 57 -1.17 2.55 0.88
N LEU A 58 0.02 2.40 1.44
CA LEU A 58 0.93 1.31 1.06
C LEU A 58 0.33 -0.06 1.40
N GLN A 59 -0.27 -0.22 2.58
CA GLN A 59 -0.94 -1.46 2.95
C GLN A 59 -2.07 -1.82 1.99
N LEU A 60 -2.90 -0.85 1.61
CA LEU A 60 -3.97 -1.06 0.63
C LEU A 60 -3.42 -1.49 -0.73
N ILE A 61 -2.38 -0.81 -1.23
CA ILE A 61 -1.74 -1.18 -2.50
C ILE A 61 -1.18 -2.60 -2.44
N THR A 62 -0.53 -2.98 -1.34
CA THR A 62 -0.03 -4.35 -1.16
C THR A 62 -1.16 -5.37 -1.12
N ALA A 63 -2.26 -5.07 -0.43
CA ALA A 63 -3.43 -5.95 -0.37
C ALA A 63 -4.08 -6.14 -1.75
N LEU A 64 -4.20 -5.08 -2.54
CA LEU A 64 -4.71 -5.14 -3.91
C LEU A 64 -3.82 -6.00 -4.80
N LYS A 65 -2.49 -5.82 -4.75
CA LYS A 65 -1.54 -6.66 -5.51
C LYS A 65 -1.63 -8.14 -5.14
N LEU A 66 -1.80 -8.45 -3.86
CA LEU A 66 -1.99 -9.83 -3.43
C LEU A 66 -3.30 -10.40 -3.96
N ALA A 67 -4.38 -9.63 -3.93
CA ALA A 67 -5.66 -10.05 -4.49
C ALA A 67 -5.57 -10.30 -6.00
N GLU A 68 -4.85 -9.44 -6.73
CA GLU A 68 -4.55 -9.61 -8.16
C GLU A 68 -3.80 -10.94 -8.41
N GLU A 69 -2.73 -11.22 -7.65
CA GLU A 69 -1.96 -12.46 -7.78
C GLU A 69 -2.81 -13.71 -7.51
N VAL A 70 -3.65 -13.67 -6.47
CA VAL A 70 -4.59 -14.77 -6.17
C VAL A 70 -5.56 -14.98 -7.34
N GLN A 71 -6.15 -13.91 -7.89
CA GLN A 71 -7.07 -14.02 -9.02
C GLN A 71 -6.41 -14.58 -10.27
N GLN A 72 -5.19 -14.15 -10.59
CA GLN A 72 -4.43 -14.68 -11.74
C GLN A 72 -4.14 -16.18 -11.60
N ASN A 73 -3.81 -16.63 -10.37
CA ASN A 73 -3.56 -18.05 -10.09
C ASN A 73 -4.83 -18.92 -10.07
N LEU A 74 -6.02 -18.30 -10.02
CA LEU A 74 -7.30 -19.02 -10.09
C LEU A 74 -7.78 -19.27 -11.53
N LEU A 75 -7.22 -18.58 -12.52
CA LEU A 75 -7.60 -18.78 -13.91
C LEU A 75 -6.89 -20.00 -14.53
N PRO A 76 -7.56 -20.74 -15.43
CA PRO A 76 -6.93 -21.82 -16.19
C PRO A 76 -5.74 -21.29 -17.00
N THR A 77 -4.57 -21.90 -16.80
CA THR A 77 -3.33 -21.49 -17.48
C THR A 77 -3.29 -21.92 -18.94
N GLU A 78 -4.07 -22.95 -19.29
CA GLU A 78 -4.23 -23.45 -20.65
C GLU A 78 -5.68 -23.86 -20.90
N PRO A 79 -6.20 -23.68 -22.13
CA PRO A 79 -7.50 -24.19 -22.50
C PRO A 79 -7.49 -25.73 -22.55
N PRO A 80 -8.61 -26.41 -22.23
CA PRO A 80 -8.69 -27.86 -22.28
C PRO A 80 -8.57 -28.35 -23.72
N SER A 81 -7.75 -29.39 -23.93
CA SER A 81 -7.66 -30.05 -25.23
C SER A 81 -8.84 -31.01 -25.42
N TYR A 82 -9.70 -30.71 -26.40
CA TYR A 82 -10.82 -31.58 -26.77
C TYR A 82 -10.89 -31.79 -28.30
N PRO A 83 -10.97 -33.04 -28.81
CA PRO A 83 -11.00 -33.29 -30.25
C PRO A 83 -12.16 -32.58 -30.95
N GLY A 84 -11.85 -31.75 -31.94
CA GLY A 84 -12.84 -31.03 -32.76
C GLY A 84 -13.29 -29.68 -32.20
N LEU A 85 -12.73 -29.22 -31.07
CA LEU A 85 -12.97 -27.88 -30.51
C LEU A 85 -11.65 -27.12 -30.37
N ASP A 86 -11.66 -25.84 -30.77
CA ASP A 86 -10.58 -24.89 -30.53
C ASP A 86 -11.08 -23.86 -29.51
N ILE A 87 -10.60 -23.97 -28.28
CA ILE A 87 -11.08 -23.20 -27.13
C ILE A 87 -9.98 -22.22 -26.73
N ALA A 88 -10.33 -20.94 -26.59
CA ALA A 88 -9.45 -19.91 -26.06
C ALA A 88 -10.20 -19.08 -25.02
N GLY A 89 -9.51 -18.77 -23.92
CA GLY A 89 -9.99 -17.88 -22.87
C GLY A 89 -8.98 -16.78 -22.63
N ILE A 90 -9.44 -15.54 -22.50
CA ILE A 90 -8.64 -14.40 -22.09
C ILE A 90 -9.43 -13.59 -21.07
N SER A 91 -8.80 -13.26 -19.94
CA SER A 91 -9.33 -12.28 -18.99
C SER A 91 -8.47 -11.04 -19.10
N ASN A 92 -9.06 -9.92 -19.53
CA ASN A 92 -8.34 -8.67 -19.75
C ASN A 92 -8.72 -7.69 -18.64
N TYR A 93 -7.81 -7.52 -17.69
CA TYR A 93 -8.04 -6.78 -16.45
C TYR A 93 -7.98 -5.26 -16.68
N CYS A 94 -8.87 -4.50 -16.02
CA CYS A 94 -8.72 -3.05 -15.83
C CYS A 94 -8.19 -2.77 -14.42
N ASP A 95 -6.97 -2.23 -14.38
CA ASP A 95 -6.30 -1.64 -13.23
C ASP A 95 -5.88 -2.60 -12.09
N GLU A 96 -6.76 -2.96 -11.14
CA GLU A 96 -6.33 -3.49 -9.83
C GLU A 96 -7.11 -4.72 -9.31
N THR A 97 -8.33 -4.97 -9.81
CA THR A 97 -9.08 -6.22 -9.60
C THR A 97 -10.06 -6.40 -10.76
N GLY A 98 -9.87 -7.41 -11.59
CA GLY A 98 -10.83 -7.78 -12.63
C GLY A 98 -11.82 -8.78 -12.06
N GLY A 99 -13.11 -8.47 -12.14
CA GLY A 99 -14.18 -9.36 -11.67
C GLY A 99 -14.43 -10.57 -12.58
N ASP A 100 -13.67 -10.71 -13.67
CA ASP A 100 -13.91 -11.72 -14.70
C ASP A 100 -13.16 -13.02 -14.37
N TYR A 101 -13.93 -14.01 -13.92
CA TYR A 101 -13.49 -15.36 -13.60
C TYR A 101 -14.13 -16.37 -14.56
N TYR A 102 -13.34 -17.29 -15.10
CA TYR A 102 -13.81 -18.43 -15.87
C TYR A 102 -13.02 -19.70 -15.51
N ASP A 103 -13.66 -20.86 -15.65
CA ASP A 103 -13.05 -22.16 -15.42
C ASP A 103 -13.67 -23.21 -16.37
N TYR A 104 -12.95 -24.29 -16.64
CA TYR A 104 -13.36 -25.35 -17.54
C TYR A 104 -13.79 -26.59 -16.75
N PHE A 105 -15.10 -26.84 -16.70
CA PHE A 105 -15.64 -28.05 -16.09
C PHE A 105 -15.99 -29.09 -17.16
N ARG A 106 -15.49 -30.32 -17.00
CA ARG A 106 -15.92 -31.45 -17.82
C ARG A 106 -17.21 -32.02 -17.24
N LEU A 107 -18.31 -31.89 -17.98
CA LEU A 107 -19.58 -32.51 -17.59
C LEU A 107 -19.55 -34.00 -17.92
N SER A 108 -20.16 -34.82 -17.06
CA SER A 108 -20.18 -36.29 -17.19
C SER A 108 -21.01 -36.79 -18.38
N ASN A 109 -21.63 -35.88 -19.14
CA ASN A 109 -22.58 -36.13 -20.21
C ASN A 109 -22.35 -35.31 -21.50
N GLY A 110 -21.14 -34.77 -21.71
CA GLY A 110 -20.74 -34.16 -23.00
C GLY A 110 -19.78 -33.00 -22.82
#